data_AF-A0A7J3J6X4-F1
#
_entry.id   AF-A0A7J3J6X4-F1
#
_cell.length_a   1.000
_cell.length_b   1.000
_cell.length_c   1.000
_cell.angle_alpha   90.00
_cell.angle_beta   90.00
_cell.angle_gamma   90.00
#
_symmetry.space_group_name_H-M   'P 1'
#
loop_
_entity.id
_entity.type
_entity.pdbx_description
1 polymer ?
#
loop_
_entity_poly.entity_id
_entity_poly.type
_entity_poly.pdbx_seq_one_letter_code
_entity_poly.pdbx_strand_id
1 'polypeptide(L)'
;HYDTAGAAISGADDNTSGTATVLELARVLSRFKPYVTIKFIVWDSEERGLLGSRAYVRDFKDDIDKGRILAVLNYDMNGAGYPTFKVSLDTRPMYGSRPWPWELFTDEQLAKFNGFTAHTESVLYDKLELPKGTGPGYFEVRNDTLDASDHYPFTSLGVPGWLLIGAERDYPTYHTPGDNLEYLIKAMGGLDNLITSLRISGLIGGTLALEMSKIPQSEALKAVGKYFGKAECSLVLEGRKAIHEIMNAYRKGEDFKAVAESWIGRLREMTRRFVKALELTLNIVKPEESHALSRDIKVKTEQLNRKELLLEMNIQCLLELLLKRTNYWYKHSQIWCICSIATWKV
;
A
#
# COMPACT_ATOMS: atom_id res chain seq x y z
N HIS A 1 21.20 -4.68 -4.96
CA HIS A 1 22.39 -4.86 -4.11
C HIS A 1 23.67 -4.58 -4.91
N TYR A 2 24.83 -4.48 -4.25
CA TYR A 2 26.12 -4.26 -4.92
C TYR A 2 27.08 -5.46 -4.82
N ASP A 3 26.82 -6.42 -3.93
CA ASP A 3 27.54 -7.69 -3.93
C ASP A 3 27.12 -8.56 -5.13
N THR A 4 27.95 -9.56 -5.42
CA THR A 4 27.82 -10.46 -6.57
C THR A 4 27.90 -11.92 -6.10
N ALA A 5 27.30 -12.86 -6.84
CA ALA A 5 27.24 -14.29 -6.54
C ALA A 5 28.57 -14.99 -6.18
N GLY A 6 29.72 -14.41 -6.55
CA GLY A 6 31.02 -14.90 -6.10
C GLY A 6 32.19 -14.01 -6.51
N ALA A 7 33.35 -14.22 -5.88
CA ALA A 7 34.53 -13.37 -6.08
C ALA A 7 35.08 -13.35 -7.52
N ALA A 8 34.72 -14.34 -8.34
CA ALA A 8 35.12 -14.44 -9.75
C ALA A 8 34.04 -13.95 -10.73
N ILE A 9 32.92 -13.45 -10.22
CA ILE A 9 31.76 -13.02 -11.00
C ILE A 9 31.73 -11.50 -10.92
N SER A 10 31.84 -10.83 -12.07
CA SER A 10 31.78 -9.37 -12.12
C SER A 10 30.37 -8.84 -11.84
N GLY A 11 29.35 -9.65 -12.11
CA GLY A 11 27.95 -9.31 -11.82
C GLY A 11 27.48 -8.12 -12.63
N ALA A 12 27.79 -8.08 -13.93
CA ALA A 12 27.49 -6.93 -14.76
C ALA A 12 25.98 -6.65 -14.84
N ASP A 13 25.18 -7.71 -15.02
CA ASP A 13 23.74 -7.62 -14.90
C ASP A 13 23.28 -7.84 -13.46
N ASP A 14 23.81 -8.86 -12.77
CA ASP A 14 23.48 -9.21 -11.36
C ASP A 14 24.65 -8.89 -10.40
N ASN A 15 24.72 -7.69 -9.79
CA ASN A 15 23.74 -6.60 -9.88
C ASN A 15 24.38 -5.22 -10.04
N THR A 16 25.47 -5.14 -10.80
CA THR A 16 26.10 -3.86 -11.15
C THR A 16 25.13 -2.98 -11.95
N SER A 17 24.28 -3.57 -12.80
CA SER A 17 23.26 -2.84 -13.57
C SER A 17 22.26 -2.10 -12.68
N GLY A 18 21.73 -2.76 -11.65
CA GLY A 18 20.80 -2.17 -10.68
C GLY A 18 21.48 -1.12 -9.82
N THR A 19 22.70 -1.40 -9.36
CA THR A 19 23.53 -0.43 -8.62
C THR A 19 23.79 0.84 -9.44
N ALA A 20 24.17 0.70 -10.72
CA ALA A 20 24.37 1.84 -11.61
C ALA A 20 23.09 2.65 -11.80
N THR A 21 21.95 1.98 -11.93
CA THR A 21 20.63 2.63 -12.05
C THR A 21 20.27 3.43 -10.80
N VAL A 22 20.48 2.87 -9.61
CA VAL A 22 20.23 3.56 -8.33
C VAL A 22 21.13 4.79 -8.15
N LEU A 23 22.41 4.69 -8.50
CA LEU A 23 23.34 5.81 -8.44
C LEU A 23 22.96 6.92 -9.43
N GLU A 24 22.56 6.57 -10.65
CA GLU A 24 22.11 7.53 -11.65
C GLU A 24 20.80 8.22 -11.25
N LEU A 25 19.86 7.46 -10.69
CA LEU A 25 18.64 8.00 -10.08
C LEU A 25 18.96 8.99 -8.97
N ALA A 26 19.88 8.66 -8.06
CA ALA A 26 20.31 9.58 -7.02
C ALA A 26 20.88 10.88 -7.61
N ARG A 27 21.75 10.77 -8.63
CA ARG A 27 22.34 11.92 -9.32
C ARG A 27 21.27 12.80 -9.98
N VAL A 28 20.29 12.22 -10.66
CA VAL A 28 19.23 12.96 -11.36
C VAL A 28 18.22 13.54 -10.37
N LEU A 29 17.71 12.72 -9.45
CA LEU A 29 16.66 13.11 -8.51
C LEU A 29 17.16 14.07 -7.41
N SER A 30 18.46 14.12 -7.13
CA SER A 30 19.05 15.12 -6.21
C SER A 30 18.79 16.58 -6.64
N ARG A 31 18.47 16.79 -7.92
CA ARG A 31 18.11 18.11 -8.47
C ARG A 31 16.67 18.51 -8.17
N PHE A 32 15.86 17.59 -7.67
CA PHE A 32 14.47 17.79 -7.34
C PHE A 32 14.30 17.84 -5.83
N LYS A 33 13.23 18.51 -5.37
CA LYS A 33 12.84 18.54 -3.96
C LYS A 33 11.51 17.81 -3.79
N PRO A 34 11.52 16.47 -3.69
CA PRO A 34 10.29 15.70 -3.48
C PRO A 34 9.70 15.98 -2.10
N TYR A 35 8.37 15.83 -1.96
CA TYR A 35 7.69 15.99 -0.67
C TYR A 35 7.90 14.81 0.27
N VAL A 36 8.30 13.66 -0.28
CA VAL A 36 8.67 12.48 0.47
C VAL A 36 10.19 12.34 0.47
N THR A 37 10.74 11.78 1.54
CA THR A 37 12.16 11.42 1.55
C THR A 37 12.37 10.23 0.64
N ILE A 38 13.20 10.41 -0.39
CA ILE A 38 13.65 9.30 -1.24
C ILE A 38 14.98 8.81 -0.69
N LYS A 39 15.04 7.54 -0.30
CA LYS A 39 16.28 6.88 0.13
C LYS A 39 16.82 6.05 -1.03
N PHE A 40 18.04 6.36 -1.46
CA PHE A 40 18.78 5.54 -2.42
C PHE A 40 19.66 4.58 -1.62
N ILE A 41 19.49 3.29 -1.81
CA ILE A 41 20.19 2.27 -1.03
C ILE A 41 20.74 1.21 -1.98
N VAL A 42 22.01 0.86 -1.76
CA VAL A 42 22.67 -0.27 -2.39
C VAL A 42 23.01 -1.27 -1.29
N TRP A 43 22.33 -2.42 -1.31
CA TRP A 43 22.44 -3.43 -0.26
C TRP A 43 23.70 -4.28 -0.42
N ASP A 44 24.17 -4.84 0.70
CA ASP A 44 25.25 -5.82 0.76
C ASP A 44 24.68 -7.19 1.11
N SER A 45 25.36 -8.24 0.67
CA SER A 45 25.12 -9.64 0.99
C SER A 45 23.70 -10.10 0.65
N GLU A 46 23.17 -9.65 -0.48
CA GLU A 46 21.93 -10.14 -1.05
C GLU A 46 22.07 -11.59 -1.48
N GLU A 47 23.18 -11.90 -2.15
CA GLU A 47 23.48 -13.21 -2.75
C GLU A 47 23.68 -14.31 -1.70
N ARG A 48 23.83 -13.88 -0.44
CA ARG A 48 23.95 -14.74 0.75
C ARG A 48 22.63 -14.86 1.51
N GLY A 49 21.52 -14.39 0.96
CA GLY A 49 20.17 -14.49 1.51
C GLY A 49 19.58 -13.16 2.02
N LEU A 50 19.75 -12.07 1.28
CA LEU A 50 19.14 -10.76 1.54
C LEU A 50 19.63 -10.14 2.87
N LEU A 51 20.87 -10.38 3.28
CA LEU A 51 21.31 -10.09 4.65
C LEU A 51 21.28 -8.58 4.96
N GLY A 52 21.68 -7.74 4.01
CA GLY A 52 21.65 -6.28 4.16
C GLY A 52 20.23 -5.72 4.29
N SER A 53 19.34 -6.05 3.36
CA SER A 53 17.95 -5.57 3.38
C SER A 53 17.16 -6.14 4.57
N ARG A 54 17.39 -7.40 4.97
CA ARG A 54 16.81 -7.98 6.19
C ARG A 54 17.29 -7.27 7.46
N ALA A 55 18.58 -6.94 7.54
CA ALA A 55 19.12 -6.18 8.67
C ALA A 55 18.47 -4.79 8.75
N TYR A 56 18.33 -4.10 7.62
CA TYR A 56 17.66 -2.80 7.56
C TYR A 56 16.19 -2.90 8.01
N VAL A 57 15.42 -3.84 7.47
CA VAL A 57 14.01 -3.99 7.83
C VAL A 57 13.84 -4.31 9.32
N ARG A 58 14.71 -5.13 9.89
CA ARG A 58 14.70 -5.41 11.34
C ARG A 58 14.92 -4.13 12.15
N ASP A 59 15.90 -3.32 11.77
CA ASP A 59 16.28 -2.12 12.52
C ASP A 59 15.27 -0.97 12.34
N PHE A 60 14.54 -0.93 11.21
CA PHE A 60 13.52 0.07 10.88
C PHE A 60 12.08 -0.46 10.95
N LYS A 61 11.85 -1.58 11.64
CA LYS A 61 10.52 -2.19 11.78
C LYS A 61 9.47 -1.21 12.33
N ASP A 62 9.88 -0.40 13.29
CA ASP A 62 9.04 0.65 13.90
C ASP A 62 8.52 1.67 12.88
N ASP A 63 9.34 2.04 11.89
CA ASP A 63 8.94 2.98 10.84
C ASP A 63 7.98 2.32 9.85
N ILE A 64 8.17 1.02 9.56
CA ILE A 64 7.26 0.22 8.74
C ILE A 64 5.88 0.10 9.42
N ASP A 65 5.86 -0.29 10.69
CA ASP A 65 4.62 -0.46 11.46
C ASP A 65 3.85 0.87 11.61
N LYS A 66 4.57 2.00 11.63
CA LYS A 66 3.99 3.36 11.63
C LYS A 66 3.61 3.87 10.22
N GLY A 67 3.85 3.08 9.17
CA GLY A 67 3.52 3.45 7.79
C GLY A 67 4.40 4.55 7.19
N ARG A 68 5.64 4.72 7.69
CA ARG A 68 6.58 5.75 7.22
C ARG A 68 7.36 5.34 5.97
N ILE A 69 7.34 4.06 5.61
CA ILE A 69 7.87 3.57 4.34
C ILE A 69 6.69 3.39 3.38
N LEU A 70 6.59 4.27 2.38
CA LEU A 70 5.46 4.31 1.46
C LEU A 70 5.52 3.19 0.41
N ALA A 71 6.70 2.98 -0.16
CA ALA A 71 6.97 1.87 -1.06
C ALA A 71 8.47 1.56 -1.14
N VAL A 72 8.80 0.39 -1.70
CA VAL A 72 10.15 0.01 -2.11
C VAL A 72 10.19 -0.20 -3.63
N LEU A 73 11.16 0.43 -4.30
CA LEU A 73 11.41 0.24 -5.73
C LEU A 73 12.75 -0.48 -5.85
N ASN A 74 12.74 -1.74 -6.25
CA ASN A 74 13.92 -2.59 -6.26
C ASN A 74 14.39 -2.87 -7.68
N TYR A 75 15.66 -2.57 -7.95
CA TYR A 75 16.31 -2.79 -9.24
C TYR A 75 17.25 -3.98 -9.14
N ASP A 76 16.98 -5.00 -9.93
CA ASP A 76 17.81 -6.20 -10.02
C ASP A 76 17.87 -6.70 -11.46
N MET A 77 19.05 -7.07 -11.95
CA MET A 77 19.24 -7.57 -13.32
C MET A 77 18.50 -6.73 -14.37
N ASN A 78 18.67 -5.41 -14.33
CA ASN A 78 17.91 -4.48 -15.17
C ASN A 78 18.69 -3.96 -16.39
N GLY A 79 19.88 -4.50 -16.63
CA GLY A 79 20.66 -4.24 -17.84
C GLY A 79 20.17 -5.07 -19.01
N ALA A 80 19.92 -6.37 -18.80
CA ALA A 80 19.36 -7.29 -19.79
C ALA A 80 17.84 -7.10 -19.95
N GLY A 81 17.39 -5.91 -20.35
CA GLY A 81 15.97 -5.57 -20.47
C GLY A 81 15.57 -5.06 -21.86
N TYR A 82 14.66 -4.08 -21.88
CA TYR A 82 14.18 -3.44 -23.11
C TYR A 82 15.33 -2.79 -23.90
N PRO A 83 15.34 -2.81 -25.25
CA PRO A 83 14.32 -3.41 -26.13
C PRO A 83 14.55 -4.91 -26.43
N THR A 84 15.66 -5.48 -25.97
CA THR A 84 16.13 -6.80 -26.40
C THR A 84 15.45 -7.93 -25.66
N PHE A 85 15.18 -7.74 -24.38
CA PHE A 85 14.52 -8.71 -23.51
C PHE A 85 13.22 -8.14 -22.98
N LYS A 86 12.42 -9.02 -22.37
CA LYS A 86 11.24 -8.66 -21.59
C LYS A 86 11.69 -7.95 -20.31
N VAL A 87 10.91 -6.97 -19.85
CA VAL A 87 11.05 -6.38 -18.51
C VAL A 87 9.81 -6.69 -17.69
N SER A 88 9.99 -7.26 -16.50
CA SER A 88 8.92 -7.55 -15.54
C SER A 88 8.99 -6.57 -14.37
N LEU A 89 7.83 -6.14 -13.87
CA LEU A 89 7.68 -5.49 -12.57
C LEU A 89 6.80 -6.35 -11.67
N ASP A 90 7.41 -6.93 -10.65
CA ASP A 90 6.82 -7.90 -9.76
C ASP A 90 6.28 -7.18 -8.53
N THR A 91 4.99 -6.83 -8.55
CA THR A 91 4.40 -5.82 -7.62
C THR A 91 3.67 -6.39 -6.41
N ARG A 92 3.27 -7.67 -6.46
CA ARG A 92 2.42 -8.27 -5.43
C ARG A 92 2.91 -9.65 -5.03
N PRO A 93 3.34 -9.85 -3.77
CA PRO A 93 3.90 -11.12 -3.33
C PRO A 93 2.86 -12.26 -3.40
N MET A 94 3.26 -13.35 -4.05
CA MET A 94 2.62 -14.66 -4.09
C MET A 94 3.60 -15.69 -3.51
N TYR A 95 3.50 -15.93 -2.20
CA TYR A 95 4.38 -16.83 -1.45
C TYR A 95 4.18 -18.30 -1.85
N GLY A 96 4.97 -18.77 -2.81
CA GLY A 96 5.03 -20.18 -3.23
C GLY A 96 3.68 -20.79 -3.65
N SER A 97 3.56 -22.11 -3.54
CA SER A 97 2.35 -22.90 -3.85
C SER A 97 1.25 -22.79 -2.78
N ARG A 98 1.26 -21.77 -1.91
CA ARG A 98 0.30 -21.63 -0.79
C ARG A 98 -0.97 -20.89 -1.23
N PRO A 99 -2.12 -21.16 -0.58
CA PRO A 99 -3.39 -20.61 -1.02
C PRO A 99 -3.42 -19.11 -0.70
N TRP A 100 -3.24 -18.32 -1.75
CA TRP A 100 -3.75 -16.98 -1.94
C TRP A 100 -3.32 -15.84 -0.98
N PRO A 101 -2.96 -14.65 -1.51
CA PRO A 101 -2.45 -13.52 -0.72
C PRO A 101 -3.32 -13.04 0.48
N TRP A 102 -4.62 -13.34 0.50
CA TRP A 102 -5.53 -12.89 1.57
C TRP A 102 -5.40 -13.65 2.89
N GLU A 103 -4.68 -14.77 2.91
CA GLU A 103 -4.36 -15.48 4.17
C GLU A 103 -3.14 -14.87 4.88
N LEU A 104 -2.33 -14.10 4.16
CA LEU A 104 -1.04 -13.57 4.65
C LEU A 104 -1.08 -12.08 4.96
N PHE A 105 -2.03 -11.35 4.37
CA PHE A 105 -2.11 -9.90 4.47
C PHE A 105 -3.49 -9.43 4.92
N THR A 106 -3.50 -8.35 5.69
CA THR A 106 -4.74 -7.64 6.04
C THR A 106 -5.37 -7.01 4.78
N ASP A 107 -6.69 -6.79 4.82
CA ASP A 107 -7.40 -6.07 3.75
C ASP A 107 -6.76 -4.70 3.42
N GLU A 108 -6.22 -4.03 4.45
CA GLU A 108 -5.51 -2.77 4.29
C GLU A 108 -4.22 -2.94 3.46
N GLN A 109 -3.40 -3.95 3.79
CA GLN A 109 -2.18 -4.24 3.04
C GLN A 109 -2.50 -4.66 1.60
N LEU A 110 -3.51 -5.50 1.39
CA LEU A 110 -3.98 -5.87 0.05
C LEU A 110 -4.44 -4.66 -0.76
N ALA A 111 -5.16 -3.73 -0.14
CA ALA A 111 -5.56 -2.48 -0.78
C ALA A 111 -4.35 -1.61 -1.16
N LYS A 112 -3.32 -1.55 -0.31
CA LYS A 112 -2.05 -0.86 -0.60
C LYS A 112 -1.33 -1.49 -1.80
N PHE A 113 -1.19 -2.82 -1.82
CA PHE A 113 -0.59 -3.54 -2.95
C PHE A 113 -1.35 -3.27 -4.25
N ASN A 114 -2.68 -3.47 -4.27
CA ASN A 114 -3.49 -3.26 -5.48
C ASN A 114 -3.42 -1.80 -5.98
N GLY A 115 -3.46 -0.83 -5.06
CA GLY A 115 -3.34 0.58 -5.41
C GLY A 115 -1.96 0.91 -6.00
N PHE A 116 -0.90 0.35 -5.42
CA PHE A 116 0.46 0.52 -5.92
C PHE A 116 0.67 -0.17 -7.29
N THR A 117 0.14 -1.38 -7.48
CA THR A 117 0.16 -2.09 -8.77
C THR A 117 -0.54 -1.25 -9.85
N ALA A 118 -1.75 -0.76 -9.58
CA ALA A 118 -2.50 0.07 -10.53
C ALA A 118 -1.77 1.38 -10.85
N HIS A 119 -1.15 2.01 -9.85
CA HIS A 119 -0.36 3.22 -10.08
C HIS A 119 0.88 2.93 -10.93
N THR A 120 1.54 1.80 -10.69
CA THR A 120 2.68 1.33 -11.50
C THR A 120 2.24 1.09 -12.94
N GLU A 121 1.16 0.35 -13.18
CA GLU A 121 0.61 0.14 -14.52
C GLU A 121 0.29 1.46 -15.24
N SER A 122 -0.31 2.43 -14.54
CA SER A 122 -0.62 3.73 -15.14
C SER A 122 0.65 4.52 -15.50
N VAL A 123 1.68 4.50 -14.65
CA VAL A 123 2.96 5.11 -14.97
C VAL A 123 3.59 4.46 -16.22
N LEU A 124 3.60 3.13 -16.29
CA LEU A 124 4.19 2.41 -17.40
C LEU A 124 3.44 2.62 -18.72
N TYR A 125 2.13 2.38 -18.72
CA TYR A 125 1.36 2.23 -19.96
C TYR A 125 0.65 3.52 -20.38
N ASP A 126 0.17 4.31 -19.44
CA ASP A 126 -0.57 5.54 -19.78
C ASP A 126 0.37 6.74 -19.90
N LYS A 127 1.35 6.85 -18.99
CA LYS A 127 2.19 8.05 -18.87
C LYS A 127 3.49 7.96 -19.65
N LEU A 128 4.12 6.79 -19.63
CA LEU A 128 5.35 6.52 -20.39
C LEU A 128 5.06 5.82 -21.72
N GLU A 129 3.81 5.42 -21.97
CA GLU A 129 3.36 4.78 -23.22
C GLU A 129 4.22 3.56 -23.60
N LEU A 130 4.68 2.82 -22.60
CA LEU A 130 5.54 1.65 -22.81
C LEU A 130 4.73 0.47 -23.36
N PRO A 131 5.32 -0.35 -24.24
CA PRO A 131 4.60 -1.46 -24.87
C PRO A 131 4.26 -2.55 -23.85
N LYS A 132 2.96 -2.77 -23.59
CA LYS A 132 2.46 -3.83 -22.70
C LYS A 132 2.49 -5.20 -23.39
N GLY A 133 3.09 -6.20 -22.76
CA GLY A 133 3.17 -7.56 -23.29
C GLY A 133 4.14 -8.44 -22.51
N THR A 134 4.19 -9.72 -22.87
CA THR A 134 4.94 -10.75 -22.11
C THR A 134 6.23 -11.21 -22.79
N GLY A 135 6.57 -10.65 -23.95
CA GLY A 135 7.72 -11.05 -24.76
C GLY A 135 8.87 -10.04 -24.77
N PRO A 136 9.96 -10.35 -25.50
CA PRO A 136 11.04 -9.41 -25.77
C PRO A 136 10.54 -8.04 -26.25
N GLY A 137 11.08 -6.96 -25.70
CA GLY A 137 10.70 -5.59 -26.06
C GLY A 137 9.38 -5.11 -25.45
N TYR A 138 8.79 -5.89 -24.53
CA TYR A 138 7.59 -5.50 -23.79
C TYR A 138 7.83 -5.39 -22.29
N PHE A 139 6.92 -4.68 -21.64
CA PHE A 139 6.84 -4.53 -20.19
C PHE A 139 5.61 -5.29 -19.67
N GLU A 140 5.82 -6.05 -18.61
CA GLU A 140 4.76 -6.75 -17.89
C GLU A 140 4.74 -6.32 -16.42
N VAL A 141 3.56 -6.01 -15.89
CA VAL A 141 3.35 -5.90 -14.45
C VAL A 141 2.65 -7.17 -14.01
N ARG A 142 3.23 -7.91 -13.07
CA ARG A 142 2.70 -9.20 -12.62
C ARG A 142 2.82 -9.38 -11.11
N ASN A 143 2.25 -10.49 -10.64
CA ASN A 143 2.46 -10.91 -9.26
C ASN A 143 3.89 -11.42 -9.09
N ASP A 144 4.50 -11.04 -7.99
CA ASP A 144 5.82 -11.51 -7.56
C ASP A 144 5.71 -12.95 -7.08
N THR A 145 6.18 -13.88 -7.90
CA THR A 145 6.27 -15.31 -7.56
C THR A 145 7.69 -15.74 -7.21
N LEU A 146 8.64 -14.81 -7.22
CA LEU A 146 10.07 -15.11 -7.08
C LEU A 146 10.50 -14.99 -5.63
N ASP A 147 9.97 -14.02 -4.88
CA ASP A 147 10.37 -13.75 -3.48
C ASP A 147 11.91 -13.64 -3.32
N ALA A 148 12.61 -13.25 -4.39
CA ALA A 148 14.03 -13.58 -4.58
C ALA A 148 14.99 -12.39 -4.54
N SER A 149 14.57 -11.18 -4.13
CA SER A 149 15.45 -10.01 -4.07
C SER A 149 15.09 -9.07 -2.90
N ASP A 150 15.83 -7.97 -2.75
CA ASP A 150 15.82 -7.07 -1.60
C ASP A 150 14.48 -6.34 -1.35
N HIS A 151 13.51 -6.38 -2.26
CA HIS A 151 12.14 -5.90 -1.99
C HIS A 151 11.40 -6.83 -1.02
N TYR A 152 11.72 -8.13 -1.01
CA TYR A 152 10.99 -9.15 -0.28
C TYR A 152 10.90 -8.91 1.25
N PRO A 153 11.98 -8.52 1.95
CA PRO A 153 11.89 -8.20 3.38
C PRO A 153 10.91 -7.08 3.70
N PHE A 154 10.64 -6.16 2.76
CA PHE A 154 9.67 -5.09 2.92
C PHE A 154 8.25 -5.55 2.60
N THR A 155 8.06 -6.23 1.47
CA THR A 155 6.74 -6.69 1.01
C THR A 155 6.15 -7.75 1.95
N SER A 156 7.00 -8.57 2.60
CA SER A 156 6.59 -9.49 3.67
C SER A 156 6.03 -8.82 4.93
N LEU A 157 6.30 -7.53 5.12
CA LEU A 157 5.69 -6.72 6.19
C LEU A 157 4.53 -5.84 5.69
N GLY A 158 4.13 -5.99 4.42
CA GLY A 158 3.01 -5.25 3.83
C GLY A 158 3.34 -3.84 3.35
N VAL A 159 4.62 -3.53 3.16
CA VAL A 159 5.05 -2.35 2.40
C VAL A 159 4.90 -2.67 0.91
N PRO A 160 4.11 -1.91 0.13
CA PRO A 160 3.99 -2.16 -1.29
C PRO A 160 5.30 -1.84 -2.02
N GLY A 161 5.55 -2.49 -3.15
CA GLY A 161 6.77 -2.27 -3.89
C GLY A 161 6.85 -3.16 -5.12
N TRP A 162 7.91 -3.02 -5.90
CA TRP A 162 8.20 -3.95 -6.97
C TRP A 162 9.68 -4.32 -7.04
N LEU A 163 9.93 -5.49 -7.63
CA LEU A 163 11.18 -5.85 -8.28
C LEU A 163 11.04 -5.58 -9.78
N LEU A 164 11.93 -4.76 -10.34
CA LEU A 164 12.09 -4.61 -11.78
C LEU A 164 13.25 -5.48 -12.20
N ILE A 165 12.97 -6.43 -13.09
CA ILE A 165 13.91 -7.42 -13.58
C ILE A 165 13.81 -7.59 -15.10
N GLY A 166 14.97 -7.65 -15.76
CA GLY A 166 15.11 -7.95 -17.17
C GLY A 166 15.63 -9.38 -17.37
N ALA A 167 15.20 -10.04 -18.45
CA ALA A 167 15.71 -11.34 -18.89
C ALA A 167 15.74 -12.48 -17.85
N GLU A 168 15.12 -12.34 -16.67
CA GLU A 168 15.01 -13.32 -15.56
C GLU A 168 15.83 -14.62 -15.75
N ARG A 169 15.17 -15.71 -16.18
CA ARG A 169 15.80 -17.02 -16.43
C ARG A 169 16.36 -17.17 -17.85
N ASP A 170 16.10 -16.18 -18.69
CA ASP A 170 16.49 -16.15 -20.09
C ASP A 170 17.88 -15.53 -20.29
N TYR A 171 18.51 -15.00 -19.23
CA TYR A 171 19.88 -14.47 -19.24
C TYR A 171 20.90 -15.61 -19.00
N PRO A 172 21.63 -16.10 -20.03
CA PRO A 172 22.34 -17.38 -19.94
C PRO A 172 23.58 -17.38 -19.03
N THR A 173 24.05 -16.22 -18.59
CA THR A 173 25.27 -16.09 -17.80
C THR A 173 25.02 -15.74 -16.34
N TYR A 174 23.76 -15.73 -15.91
CA TYR A 174 23.35 -15.55 -14.52
C TYR A 174 24.21 -16.40 -13.56
N HIS A 175 24.79 -15.75 -12.55
CA HIS A 175 25.67 -16.38 -11.53
C HIS A 175 26.88 -17.13 -12.11
N THR A 176 27.39 -16.71 -13.27
CA THR A 176 28.61 -17.27 -13.87
C THR A 176 29.66 -16.17 -14.10
N PRO A 177 30.95 -16.52 -14.25
CA PRO A 177 31.98 -15.56 -14.69
C PRO A 177 31.69 -14.91 -16.05
N GLY A 178 30.75 -15.46 -16.82
CA GLY A 178 30.23 -14.88 -18.05
C GLY A 178 29.40 -13.62 -17.84
N ASP A 179 28.88 -13.36 -16.62
CA ASP A 179 28.16 -12.12 -16.32
C ASP A 179 29.14 -10.96 -16.12
N ASN A 180 29.63 -10.48 -17.26
CA ASN A 180 30.56 -9.37 -17.38
C ASN A 180 30.05 -8.37 -18.43
N LEU A 181 30.59 -7.15 -18.38
CA LEU A 181 30.10 -6.05 -19.20
C LEU A 181 30.19 -6.33 -20.71
N GLU A 182 31.24 -7.04 -21.15
CA GLU A 182 31.41 -7.40 -22.56
C GLU A 182 30.28 -8.33 -23.04
N TYR A 183 29.96 -9.36 -22.25
CA TYR A 183 28.86 -10.25 -22.56
C TYR A 183 27.52 -9.52 -22.53
N LEU A 184 27.26 -8.72 -21.49
CA LEU A 184 26.00 -7.97 -21.38
C LEU A 184 25.77 -7.05 -22.58
N ILE A 185 26.80 -6.30 -23.00
CA ILE A 185 26.75 -5.47 -24.21
C ILE A 185 26.42 -6.32 -25.45
N LYS A 186 27.08 -7.47 -25.59
CA LYS A 186 26.83 -8.39 -26.71
C LYS A 186 25.41 -8.95 -26.69
N ALA A 187 24.93 -9.40 -25.53
CA ALA A 187 23.61 -9.96 -25.32
C ALA A 187 22.51 -8.94 -25.63
N MET A 188 22.74 -7.67 -25.29
CA MET A 188 21.83 -6.56 -25.63
C MET A 188 21.86 -6.18 -27.11
N GLY A 189 22.76 -6.74 -27.92
CA GLY A 189 22.93 -6.38 -29.32
C GLY A 189 23.68 -5.05 -29.52
N GLY A 190 24.41 -4.58 -28.51
CA GLY A 190 25.21 -3.36 -28.54
C GLY A 190 25.03 -2.47 -27.31
N LEU A 191 25.97 -1.55 -27.14
CA LEU A 191 26.00 -0.63 -25.99
C LEU A 191 24.79 0.30 -25.96
N ASP A 192 24.29 0.74 -27.11
CA ASP A 192 23.15 1.65 -27.19
C ASP A 192 21.86 1.02 -26.64
N ASN A 193 21.65 -0.28 -26.88
CA ASN A 193 20.51 -1.02 -26.33
C ASN A 193 20.64 -1.19 -24.82
N LEU A 194 21.84 -1.49 -24.31
CA LEU A 194 22.09 -1.55 -22.87
C LEU A 194 21.81 -0.19 -22.19
N ILE A 195 22.34 0.90 -22.76
CA ILE A 195 22.08 2.26 -22.24
C ILE A 195 20.58 2.58 -22.27
N THR A 196 19.89 2.19 -23.34
CA THR A 196 18.43 2.37 -23.46
C THR A 196 17.69 1.62 -22.35
N SER A 197 18.09 0.39 -22.07
CA SER A 197 17.51 -0.44 -21.00
C SER A 197 17.62 0.20 -19.63
N LEU A 198 18.83 0.62 -19.26
CA LEU A 198 19.11 1.26 -17.97
C LEU A 198 18.36 2.60 -17.85
N ARG A 199 18.31 3.38 -18.93
CA ARG A 199 17.59 4.66 -18.95
C ARG A 199 16.08 4.49 -18.76
N ILE A 200 15.46 3.52 -19.44
CA ILE A 200 14.02 3.29 -19.29
C ILE A 200 13.71 2.75 -17.90
N SER A 201 14.53 1.84 -17.38
CA SER A 201 14.40 1.35 -15.99
C SER A 201 14.48 2.49 -14.97
N GLY A 202 15.47 3.38 -15.13
CA GLY A 202 15.56 4.60 -14.32
C GLY A 202 14.37 5.54 -14.52
N LEU A 203 13.89 5.73 -15.74
CA LEU A 203 12.73 6.59 -16.03
C LEU A 203 11.46 6.08 -15.34
N ILE A 204 11.24 4.77 -15.31
CA ILE A 204 10.10 4.13 -14.65
C ILE A 204 10.09 4.47 -13.15
N GLY A 205 11.13 4.09 -12.41
CA GLY A 205 11.15 4.31 -10.96
C GLY A 205 11.35 5.77 -10.58
N GLY A 206 12.08 6.56 -11.37
CA GLY A 206 12.18 8.00 -11.17
C GLY A 206 10.84 8.71 -11.35
N THR A 207 10.07 8.34 -12.37
CA THR A 207 8.71 8.88 -12.58
C THR A 207 7.79 8.45 -11.45
N LEU A 208 7.78 7.16 -11.09
CA LEU A 208 6.95 6.64 -10.01
C LEU A 208 7.27 7.32 -8.67
N ALA A 209 8.55 7.44 -8.32
CA ALA A 209 8.99 8.11 -7.09
C ALA A 209 8.55 9.58 -7.07
N LEU A 210 8.65 10.28 -8.20
CA LEU A 210 8.18 11.66 -8.30
C LEU A 210 6.65 11.78 -8.25
N GLU A 211 5.90 10.88 -8.87
CA GLU A 211 4.43 10.88 -8.80
C GLU A 211 3.93 10.56 -7.38
N MET A 212 4.54 9.58 -6.71
CA MET A 212 4.30 9.30 -5.29
C MET A 212 4.68 10.49 -4.41
N SER A 213 5.68 11.29 -4.81
CA SER A 213 6.02 12.53 -4.12
C SER A 213 5.08 13.70 -4.40
N LYS A 214 4.15 13.59 -5.36
CA LYS A 214 3.40 14.74 -5.90
C LYS A 214 1.97 14.90 -5.40
N ILE A 215 1.45 14.06 -4.51
CA ILE A 215 0.00 13.96 -4.21
C ILE A 215 -0.68 15.34 -4.22
N PRO A 216 -1.44 15.66 -5.29
CA PRO A 216 -2.14 16.93 -5.39
C PRO A 216 -3.27 16.99 -4.37
N GLN A 217 -3.44 18.13 -3.71
CA GLN A 217 -4.49 18.34 -2.71
C GLN A 217 -5.89 17.95 -3.21
N SER A 218 -6.19 18.17 -4.49
CA SER A 218 -7.48 17.87 -5.10
C SER A 218 -7.80 16.36 -5.12
N GLU A 219 -6.81 15.50 -5.36
CA GLU A 219 -6.97 14.05 -5.34
C GLU A 219 -7.02 13.52 -3.90
N ALA A 220 -6.23 14.11 -3.00
CA ALA A 220 -6.33 13.80 -1.58
C ALA A 220 -7.71 14.19 -1.00
N LEU A 221 -8.27 15.35 -1.36
CA LEU A 221 -9.61 15.77 -0.97
C LEU A 221 -10.70 14.82 -1.48
N LYS A 222 -10.60 14.36 -2.74
CA LYS A 222 -11.53 13.36 -3.30
C LYS A 222 -11.43 12.01 -2.57
N ALA A 223 -10.21 11.55 -2.28
CA ALA A 223 -9.97 10.31 -1.54
C ALA A 223 -10.52 10.40 -0.10
N VAL A 224 -10.26 11.51 0.59
CA VAL A 224 -10.81 11.81 1.92
C VAL A 224 -12.34 11.85 1.89
N GLY A 225 -12.96 12.46 0.88
CA GLY A 225 -14.40 12.44 0.67
C GLY A 225 -14.98 11.05 0.50
N LYS A 226 -14.38 10.23 -0.38
CA LYS A 226 -14.83 8.85 -0.63
C LYS A 226 -14.65 7.95 0.59
N TYR A 227 -13.54 8.11 1.33
CA TYR A 227 -13.27 7.37 2.56
C TYR A 227 -14.25 7.76 3.67
N PHE A 228 -14.48 9.06 3.87
CA PHE A 228 -15.44 9.57 4.83
C PHE A 228 -16.85 9.04 4.57
N GLY A 229 -17.34 9.09 3.33
CA GLY A 229 -18.66 8.55 2.99
C GLY A 229 -18.80 7.04 3.30
N LYS A 230 -17.73 6.26 3.10
CA LYS A 230 -17.70 4.85 3.50
C LYS A 230 -17.71 4.68 5.03
N ALA A 231 -16.89 5.45 5.75
CA ALA A 231 -16.82 5.42 7.20
C ALA A 231 -18.17 5.74 7.85
N GLU A 232 -18.86 6.77 7.35
CA GLU A 232 -20.21 7.12 7.81
C GLU A 232 -21.21 5.99 7.57
N CYS A 233 -21.22 5.40 6.37
CA CYS A 233 -22.08 4.25 6.08
C CYS A 233 -21.79 3.06 7.01
N SER A 234 -20.51 2.75 7.26
CA SER A 234 -20.11 1.67 8.15
C SER A 234 -20.55 1.90 9.59
N LEU A 235 -20.38 3.12 10.13
CA LEU A 235 -20.86 3.47 11.48
C LEU A 235 -22.36 3.29 11.62
N VAL A 236 -23.14 3.73 10.62
CA VAL A 236 -24.60 3.57 10.63
C VAL A 236 -25.01 2.10 10.57
N LEU A 237 -24.37 1.30 9.72
CA LEU A 237 -24.66 -0.13 9.60
C LEU A 237 -24.33 -0.88 10.90
N GLU A 238 -23.20 -0.61 11.52
CA GLU A 238 -22.82 -1.21 12.80
C GLU A 238 -23.72 -0.74 13.94
N GLY A 239 -24.14 0.54 13.95
CA GLY A 239 -25.15 1.03 14.89
C GLY A 239 -26.49 0.28 14.78
N ARG A 240 -26.93 -0.05 13.56
CA ARG A 240 -28.13 -0.89 13.35
C ARG A 240 -27.94 -2.31 13.87
N LYS A 241 -26.77 -2.91 13.64
CA LYS A 241 -26.44 -4.24 14.18
C LYS A 241 -26.43 -4.22 15.70
N ALA A 242 -25.85 -3.20 16.32
CA ALA A 242 -25.84 -3.02 17.77
C ALA A 242 -27.26 -3.05 18.34
N ILE A 243 -28.18 -2.26 17.77
CA ILE A 243 -29.59 -2.25 18.19
C ILE A 243 -30.22 -3.64 18.05
N HIS A 244 -29.98 -4.32 16.92
CA HIS A 244 -30.54 -5.65 16.67
C HIS A 244 -30.04 -6.68 17.69
N GLU A 245 -28.75 -6.71 17.97
CA GLU A 245 -28.14 -7.64 18.92
C GLU A 245 -28.56 -7.37 20.36
N ILE A 246 -28.62 -6.10 20.78
CA ILE A 246 -29.12 -5.71 22.11
C ILE A 246 -30.56 -6.19 22.29
N MET A 247 -31.42 -5.97 21.28
CA MET A 247 -32.81 -6.42 21.32
C MET A 247 -32.95 -7.95 21.35
N ASN A 248 -32.07 -8.67 20.64
CA ASN A 248 -32.05 -10.13 20.66
C ASN A 248 -31.59 -10.67 22.02
N ALA A 249 -30.53 -10.11 22.60
CA ALA A 249 -30.06 -10.47 23.93
C ALA A 249 -31.18 -10.24 24.98
N TYR A 250 -31.87 -9.10 24.91
CA TYR A 250 -33.01 -8.80 25.77
C TYR A 250 -34.14 -9.85 25.63
N ARG A 251 -34.50 -10.21 24.39
CA ARG A 251 -35.56 -11.21 24.12
C ARG A 251 -35.21 -12.61 24.64
N LYS A 252 -33.93 -12.96 24.63
CA LYS A 252 -33.42 -14.25 25.12
C LYS A 252 -33.19 -14.28 26.65
N GLY A 253 -33.34 -13.14 27.34
CA GLY A 253 -33.01 -13.03 28.76
C GLY A 253 -31.51 -13.05 29.05
N GLU A 254 -30.68 -12.77 28.03
CA GLU A 254 -29.22 -12.61 28.16
C GLU A 254 -28.87 -11.22 28.73
N ASP A 255 -27.60 -11.02 29.11
CA ASP A 255 -27.10 -9.73 29.61
C ASP A 255 -26.96 -8.69 28.50
N PHE A 256 -28.10 -8.11 28.11
CA PHE A 256 -28.18 -7.07 27.08
C PHE A 256 -27.45 -5.78 27.46
N LYS A 257 -27.15 -5.55 28.75
CA LYS A 257 -26.39 -4.38 29.21
C LYS A 257 -24.92 -4.53 28.86
N ALA A 258 -24.34 -5.69 29.14
CA ALA A 258 -22.97 -6.01 28.73
C ALA A 258 -22.81 -5.97 27.19
N VAL A 259 -23.81 -6.46 26.45
CA VAL A 259 -23.83 -6.38 24.98
C VAL A 259 -23.81 -4.92 24.51
N ALA A 260 -24.61 -4.05 25.12
CA ALA A 260 -24.65 -2.63 24.76
C ALA A 260 -23.34 -1.89 25.09
N GLU A 261 -22.74 -2.14 26.25
CA GLU A 261 -21.44 -1.55 26.64
C GLU A 261 -20.32 -1.98 25.69
N SER A 262 -20.31 -3.26 25.28
CA SER A 262 -19.39 -3.79 24.28
C SER A 262 -19.55 -3.08 22.92
N TRP A 263 -20.79 -2.87 22.47
CA TRP A 263 -21.07 -2.17 21.22
C TRP A 263 -20.67 -0.69 21.26
N ILE A 264 -20.89 0.01 22.38
CA ILE A 264 -20.40 1.37 22.58
C ILE A 264 -18.87 1.41 22.44
N GLY A 265 -18.15 0.49 23.10
CA GLY A 265 -16.70 0.38 22.98
C GLY A 265 -16.23 0.13 21.54
N ARG A 266 -16.95 -0.72 20.79
CA ARG A 266 -16.65 -1.00 19.38
C ARG A 266 -16.86 0.23 18.50
N LEU A 267 -17.96 0.97 18.67
CA LEU A 267 -18.24 2.18 17.88
C LEU A 267 -17.18 3.26 18.13
N ARG A 268 -16.77 3.49 19.39
CA ARG A 268 -15.66 4.38 19.75
C ARG A 268 -14.36 4.02 19.05
N GLU A 269 -14.00 2.75 19.08
CA GLU A 269 -12.77 2.27 18.47
C GLU A 269 -12.83 2.37 16.94
N MET A 270 -13.98 2.10 16.33
CA MET A 270 -14.18 2.31 14.89
C MET A 270 -14.00 3.77 14.49
N THR A 271 -14.67 4.70 15.18
CA THR A 271 -14.51 6.14 14.90
C THR A 271 -13.08 6.59 15.09
N ARG A 272 -12.42 6.18 16.17
CA ARG A 272 -11.02 6.51 16.43
C ARG A 272 -10.12 6.06 15.27
N ARG A 273 -10.36 4.86 14.72
CA ARG A 273 -9.62 4.36 13.55
C ARG A 273 -9.92 5.18 12.29
N PHE A 274 -11.18 5.53 12.03
CA PHE A 274 -11.54 6.38 10.90
C PHE A 274 -10.91 7.76 10.98
N VAL A 275 -10.96 8.39 12.16
CA VAL A 275 -10.34 9.69 12.43
C VAL A 275 -8.83 9.62 12.23
N LYS A 276 -8.17 8.60 12.78
CA LYS A 276 -6.72 8.42 12.62
C LYS A 276 -6.32 8.21 11.16
N ALA A 277 -7.11 7.48 10.37
CA ALA A 277 -6.87 7.31 8.94
C ALA A 277 -7.03 8.63 8.16
N LEU A 278 -8.04 9.44 8.51
CA LEU A 278 -8.20 10.79 7.95
C LEU A 278 -6.99 11.67 8.28
N GLU A 279 -6.55 11.68 9.54
CA GLU A 279 -5.38 12.46 10.00
C GLU A 279 -4.08 12.03 9.32
N LEU A 280 -3.86 10.72 9.12
CA LEU A 280 -2.70 10.20 8.39
C LEU A 280 -2.69 10.67 6.92
N THR A 281 -3.84 11.02 6.36
CA THR A 281 -3.94 11.57 5.00
C THR A 281 -3.34 12.99 4.90
N LEU A 282 -3.19 13.72 6.01
CA LEU A 282 -2.46 15.00 6.03
C LEU A 282 -0.96 14.80 5.83
N ASN A 283 -0.42 13.66 6.27
CA ASN A 283 1.02 13.38 6.21
C ASN A 283 1.52 13.10 4.78
N ILE A 284 0.59 12.91 3.83
CA ILE A 284 0.90 12.58 2.45
C ILE A 284 0.62 13.76 1.49
N VAL A 285 0.19 14.92 2.00
CA VAL A 285 -0.13 16.11 1.20
C VAL A 285 0.80 17.28 1.52
N LYS A 286 1.08 18.10 0.50
CA LYS A 286 2.00 19.24 0.57
C LYS A 286 1.63 20.22 1.71
N PRO A 287 2.58 20.68 2.55
CA PRO A 287 2.30 21.60 3.67
C PRO A 287 1.63 22.92 3.24
N GLU A 288 2.07 23.51 2.13
CA GLU A 288 1.53 24.75 1.56
C GLU A 288 0.09 24.61 1.03
N GLU A 289 -0.34 23.39 0.72
CA GLU A 289 -1.71 23.06 0.29
C GLU A 289 -2.51 22.36 1.40
N SER A 290 -1.90 22.09 2.56
CA SER A 290 -2.51 21.34 3.67
C SER A 290 -3.66 22.09 4.34
N HIS A 291 -3.76 23.41 4.20
CA HIS A 291 -4.74 24.21 4.94
C HIS A 291 -6.20 23.88 4.62
N ALA A 292 -6.56 23.68 3.35
CA ALA A 292 -7.94 23.34 2.99
C ALA A 292 -8.25 21.87 3.28
N LEU A 293 -7.26 20.98 3.14
CA LEU A 293 -7.40 19.56 3.51
C LEU A 293 -7.51 19.37 5.03
N SER A 294 -6.72 20.11 5.81
CA SER A 294 -6.77 20.13 7.27
C SER A 294 -8.10 20.64 7.79
N ARG A 295 -8.65 21.70 7.16
CA ARG A 295 -10.02 22.16 7.46
C ARG A 295 -11.06 21.09 7.15
N ASP A 296 -11.00 20.46 5.98
CA ASP A 296 -11.96 19.42 5.57
C ASP A 296 -11.89 18.19 6.48
N ILE A 297 -10.68 17.72 6.82
CA ILE A 297 -10.46 16.63 7.78
C ILE A 297 -10.98 17.00 9.16
N LYS A 298 -10.75 18.22 9.65
CA LYS A 298 -11.28 18.67 10.94
C LYS A 298 -12.81 18.64 10.96
N VAL A 299 -13.45 19.14 9.91
CA VAL A 299 -14.92 19.11 9.76
C VAL A 299 -15.43 17.67 9.74
N LYS A 300 -14.79 16.78 8.98
CA LYS A 300 -15.17 15.37 8.88
C LYS A 300 -14.94 14.58 10.17
N THR A 301 -13.85 14.85 10.88
CA THR A 301 -13.60 14.31 12.22
C THR A 301 -14.70 14.74 13.19
N GLU A 302 -15.08 16.03 13.20
CA GLU A 302 -16.21 16.51 14.01
C GLU A 302 -17.53 15.82 13.63
N GLN A 303 -17.77 15.58 12.34
CA GLN A 303 -18.96 14.87 11.86
C GLN A 303 -18.99 13.40 12.29
N LEU A 304 -17.86 12.69 12.20
CA LEU A 304 -17.75 11.30 12.68
C LEU A 304 -17.96 11.22 14.19
N ASN A 305 -17.31 12.10 14.97
CA ASN A 305 -17.47 12.14 16.42
C ASN A 305 -18.91 12.46 16.84
N ARG A 306 -19.60 13.36 16.12
CA ARG A 306 -21.03 13.63 16.35
C ARG A 306 -21.90 12.42 16.02
N LYS A 307 -21.60 11.69 14.93
CA LYS A 307 -22.33 10.47 14.56
C LYS A 307 -22.14 9.36 15.58
N GLU A 308 -20.92 9.14 16.05
CA GLU A 308 -20.64 8.23 17.18
C GLU A 308 -21.48 8.58 18.40
N LEU A 309 -21.44 9.84 18.84
CA LEU A 309 -22.18 10.29 20.02
C LEU A 309 -23.70 10.06 19.87
N LEU A 310 -24.26 10.34 18.69
CA LEU A 310 -25.67 10.07 18.41
C LEU A 310 -26.01 8.58 18.49
N LEU A 311 -25.14 7.71 17.96
CA LEU A 311 -25.33 6.26 18.04
C LEU A 311 -25.24 5.77 19.50
N GLU A 312 -24.30 6.29 20.28
CA GLU A 312 -24.20 6.00 21.71
C GLU A 312 -25.44 6.44 22.48
N MET A 313 -25.92 7.67 22.25
CA MET A 313 -27.15 8.18 22.85
C MET A 313 -28.36 7.30 22.51
N ASN A 314 -28.45 6.82 21.26
CA ASN A 314 -29.52 5.91 20.86
C ASN A 314 -29.45 4.56 21.60
N ILE A 315 -28.24 4.00 21.74
CA ILE A 315 -28.02 2.76 22.52
C ILE A 315 -28.39 2.98 23.99
N GLN A 316 -27.99 4.11 24.58
CA GLN A 316 -28.31 4.44 25.98
C GLN A 316 -29.82 4.64 26.21
N CYS A 317 -30.50 5.36 25.31
CA CYS A 317 -31.95 5.50 25.33
C CYS A 317 -32.66 4.15 25.22
N LEU A 318 -32.18 3.27 24.33
CA LEU A 318 -32.70 1.91 24.21
C LEU A 318 -32.54 1.13 25.52
N LEU A 319 -31.35 1.18 26.14
CA LEU A 319 -31.10 0.54 27.43
C LEU A 319 -32.08 1.02 28.51
N GLU A 320 -32.30 2.32 28.63
CA GLU A 320 -33.25 2.87 29.60
C GLU A 320 -34.69 2.35 29.37
N LEU A 321 -35.13 2.31 28.11
CA LEU A 321 -36.45 1.81 27.75
C LEU A 321 -36.61 0.32 28.07
N LEU A 322 -35.56 -0.47 27.86
CA LEU A 322 -35.56 -1.90 28.18
C LEU A 322 -35.62 -2.12 29.69
N LEU A 323 -34.86 -1.35 30.47
CA LEU A 323 -34.82 -1.42 31.94
C LEU A 323 -36.14 -1.00 32.62
N LYS A 324 -36.83 0.02 32.10
CA LYS A 324 -38.05 0.59 32.72
C LYS A 324 -39.30 -0.32 32.64
N ARG A 325 -39.25 -1.50 32.01
CA ARG A 325 -40.35 -2.50 31.90
C ARG A 325 -41.76 -1.93 31.59
N THR A 326 -41.86 -0.84 30.82
CA THR A 326 -43.16 -0.25 30.44
C THR A 326 -43.82 -0.96 29.24
N ASN A 327 -45.15 -0.82 29.10
CA ASN A 327 -46.05 -1.58 28.22
C ASN A 327 -45.54 -1.83 26.78
N TYR A 328 -45.73 -3.07 26.32
CA TYR A 328 -45.19 -3.64 25.07
C TYR A 328 -45.52 -2.86 23.78
N TRP A 329 -46.73 -2.30 23.69
CA TRP A 329 -47.18 -1.55 22.50
C TRP A 329 -46.57 -0.14 22.39
N TYR A 330 -46.22 0.47 23.52
CA TYR A 330 -45.55 1.77 23.55
C TYR A 330 -44.06 1.64 23.17
N LYS A 331 -43.44 0.49 23.49
CA LYS A 331 -42.05 0.16 23.11
C LYS A 331 -41.86 0.06 21.60
N HIS A 332 -42.77 -0.59 20.87
CA HIS A 332 -42.56 -0.83 19.44
C HIS A 332 -42.56 0.47 18.62
N SER A 333 -43.46 1.42 18.93
CA SER A 333 -43.55 2.71 18.22
C SER A 333 -42.42 3.69 18.59
N GLN A 334 -42.00 3.74 19.85
CA GLN A 334 -40.88 4.58 20.29
C GLN A 334 -39.52 4.05 19.81
N ILE A 335 -39.30 2.72 19.87
CA ILE A 335 -38.08 2.10 19.34
C ILE A 335 -38.02 2.28 17.82
N TRP A 336 -39.16 2.15 17.11
CA TRP A 336 -39.19 2.48 15.68
C TRP A 336 -38.89 3.95 15.42
N CYS A 337 -39.42 4.89 16.21
CA CYS A 337 -39.08 6.31 16.09
C CYS A 337 -37.59 6.59 16.31
N ILE A 338 -36.97 6.01 17.34
CA ILE A 338 -35.53 6.17 17.63
C ILE A 338 -34.69 5.55 16.50
N CYS A 339 -35.06 4.36 16.03
CA CYS A 339 -34.43 3.71 14.86
C CYS A 339 -34.65 4.48 13.54
N SER A 340 -35.76 5.20 13.39
CA SER A 340 -36.08 6.00 12.18
C SER A 340 -35.36 7.34 12.19
N ILE A 341 -35.11 7.92 13.36
CA ILE A 341 -34.30 9.15 13.48
C ILE A 341 -32.83 8.86 13.16
N ALA A 342 -32.34 7.65 13.46
CA ALA A 342 -30.98 7.21 13.14
C ALA A 342 -30.68 7.08 11.64
N THR A 343 -31.68 7.22 10.75
CA THR A 343 -31.54 6.92 9.31
C THR A 343 -31.85 8.10 8.38
N TRP A 344 -32.27 9.26 8.89
CA TRP A 344 -32.96 10.27 8.06
C TRP A 344 -32.16 11.50 7.61
N LYS A 345 -30.82 11.50 7.68
CA LYS A 345 -30.00 12.42 6.87
C LYS A 345 -28.78 11.69 6.31
N VAL A 346 -29.03 10.99 5.20
CA VAL A 346 -28.04 10.71 4.15
C VAL A 346 -27.84 11.99 3.34
#